data_AF-A0A661INP3-F1
#
_entry.id   AF-A0A661INP3-F1
#
_cell.length_a   1.000
_cell.length_b   1.000
_cell.length_c   1.000
_cell.angle_alpha   90.00
_cell.angle_beta   90.00
_cell.angle_gamma   90.00
#
_symmetry.space_group_name_H-M   'P 1'
#
loop_
_entity.id
_entity.type
_entity.pdbx_description
1 polymer ?
#
loop_
_entity_poly.entity_id
_entity_poly.type
_entity_poly.pdbx_seq_one_letter_code
_entity_poly.pdbx_strand_id
1 'polypeptide(L)'
;MKFEKFTCWNPLEFKKVVHTEAEASPDDIFLAIHTDNRINLSIYGNKPKEVSYKKFLDEFLDGDYGNNVQTVIEGESGSGKSHLVQWIRQHIPKNSNKYVLNIPKTQTNLHGVLKKLIDLLPSDKQIEYNAKLQKKDIGL
;
A
#
# COMPACT_ATOMS: atom_id res chain seq x y z
N MET A 1 -17.14 -6.76 -42.06
CA MET A 1 -16.76 -7.92 -41.22
C MET A 1 -16.91 -7.51 -39.76
N LYS A 2 -17.77 -8.18 -38.99
CA LYS A 2 -17.89 -7.98 -37.53
C LYS A 2 -17.17 -9.13 -36.84
N PHE A 3 -16.19 -8.82 -36.00
CA PHE A 3 -15.54 -9.79 -35.13
C PHE A 3 -16.47 -10.08 -33.95
N GLU A 4 -17.32 -11.09 -34.09
CA GLU A 4 -18.18 -11.56 -33.00
C GLU A 4 -17.60 -12.87 -32.45
N LYS A 5 -17.40 -12.94 -31.13
CA LYS A 5 -16.88 -14.13 -30.40
C LYS A 5 -15.42 -14.54 -30.65
N PHE A 6 -14.59 -13.66 -31.19
CA PHE A 6 -13.13 -13.87 -31.27
C PHE A 6 -12.41 -13.09 -30.17
N THR A 7 -11.46 -13.73 -29.48
CA THR A 7 -10.53 -13.06 -28.56
C THR A 7 -9.12 -13.12 -29.15
N CYS A 8 -8.43 -11.98 -29.18
CA CYS A 8 -7.02 -11.89 -29.59
C CYS A 8 -6.04 -12.31 -28.46
N TRP A 9 -6.58 -12.87 -27.37
CA TRP A 9 -5.88 -13.25 -26.16
C TRP A 9 -6.45 -14.58 -25.65
N ASN A 10 -5.67 -15.30 -24.85
CA ASN A 10 -6.05 -16.59 -24.28
C ASN A 10 -6.89 -16.39 -22.99
N PRO A 11 -8.18 -16.79 -22.96
CA PRO A 11 -9.03 -16.64 -21.78
C PRO A 11 -8.49 -17.32 -20.52
N LEU A 12 -7.72 -18.40 -20.67
CA LEU A 12 -7.11 -19.12 -19.55
C LEU A 12 -6.02 -18.29 -18.84
N GLU A 13 -5.48 -17.26 -19.50
CA GLU A 13 -4.45 -16.38 -18.92
C GLU A 13 -5.04 -15.22 -18.13
N PHE A 14 -6.35 -14.97 -18.20
CA PHE A 14 -7.01 -13.86 -17.50
C PHE A 14 -6.62 -13.77 -16.03
N LYS A 15 -6.69 -14.90 -15.31
CA LYS A 15 -6.38 -14.97 -13.87
C LYS A 15 -4.90 -14.73 -13.55
N LYS A 16 -4.01 -14.81 -14.54
CA LYS A 16 -2.57 -14.51 -14.39
C LYS A 16 -2.29 -13.02 -14.52
N VAL A 17 -3.13 -12.30 -15.27
CA VAL A 17 -2.92 -10.89 -15.64
C VAL A 17 -3.81 -9.95 -14.83
N VAL A 18 -5.03 -10.37 -14.49
CA VAL A 18 -5.97 -9.57 -13.71
C VAL A 18 -5.99 -10.04 -12.27
N HIS A 19 -5.46 -9.18 -11.39
CA HIS A 19 -5.36 -9.42 -9.96
C HIS A 19 -6.53 -8.71 -9.27
N THR A 20 -7.23 -9.41 -8.38
CA THR A 20 -8.32 -8.81 -7.59
C THR A 20 -7.78 -7.88 -6.50
N GLU A 21 -6.59 -8.18 -6.00
CA GLU A 21 -5.91 -7.38 -4.98
C GLU A 21 -4.84 -6.52 -5.63
N ALA A 22 -4.91 -5.20 -5.41
CA ALA A 22 -3.91 -4.26 -5.93
C ALA A 22 -2.48 -4.60 -5.45
N GLU A 23 -2.36 -5.16 -4.25
CA GLU A 23 -1.09 -5.58 -3.63
C GLU A 23 -0.45 -6.81 -4.32
N ALA A 24 -1.22 -7.58 -5.09
CA ALA A 24 -0.72 -8.77 -5.78
C ALA A 24 -0.04 -8.44 -7.12
N SER A 25 -0.28 -7.23 -7.65
CA SER A 25 0.35 -6.78 -8.89
C SER A 25 1.80 -6.36 -8.65
N PRO A 26 2.75 -6.79 -9.51
CA PRO A 26 4.10 -6.26 -9.51
C PRO A 26 4.13 -4.73 -9.63
N ASP A 27 5.12 -4.09 -9.01
CA ASP A 27 5.19 -2.62 -8.91
C ASP A 27 5.30 -1.94 -10.29
N ASP A 28 6.04 -2.54 -11.23
CA ASP A 28 6.17 -2.09 -12.62
C ASP A 28 4.86 -2.17 -13.39
N ILE A 29 4.12 -3.27 -13.25
CA ILE A 29 2.79 -3.44 -13.86
C ILE A 29 1.81 -2.44 -13.26
N PHE A 30 1.82 -2.28 -11.93
CA PHE A 30 0.96 -1.33 -11.24
C PHE A 30 1.16 0.10 -11.77
N LEU A 31 2.42 0.53 -11.95
CA LEU A 31 2.74 1.85 -12.48
C LEU A 31 2.30 2.00 -13.95
N ALA A 32 2.41 0.95 -14.75
CA ALA A 32 2.01 0.97 -16.17
C ALA A 32 0.49 1.10 -16.36
N ILE A 33 -0.31 0.53 -15.45
CA ILE A 33 -1.79 0.54 -15.54
C ILE A 33 -2.44 1.65 -14.71
N HIS A 34 -1.67 2.36 -13.88
CA HIS A 34 -2.21 3.38 -13.01
C HIS A 34 -2.79 4.55 -13.83
N THR A 35 -4.00 4.97 -13.46
CA THR A 35 -4.60 6.21 -13.93
C THR A 35 -4.84 7.12 -12.74
N ASP A 36 -4.42 8.38 -12.86
CA ASP A 36 -4.64 9.39 -11.85
C ASP A 36 -6.14 9.57 -11.60
N ASN A 37 -6.52 9.60 -10.32
CA ASN A 37 -7.87 9.88 -9.88
C ASN A 37 -7.87 11.01 -8.86
N ARG A 38 -9.04 11.60 -8.66
CA ARG A 38 -9.27 12.62 -7.64
C ARG A 38 -9.89 12.02 -6.39
N ILE A 39 -9.54 12.58 -5.24
CA ILE A 39 -10.07 12.19 -3.94
C ILE A 39 -10.60 13.41 -3.21
N ASN A 40 -11.59 13.18 -2.36
CA ASN A 40 -12.10 14.20 -1.45
C ASN A 40 -11.32 14.10 -0.13
N LEU A 41 -10.55 15.15 0.17
CA LEU A 41 -9.77 15.26 1.39
C LEU A 41 -10.49 16.15 2.40
N SER A 42 -10.75 15.63 3.59
CA SER A 42 -11.22 16.40 4.75
C SER A 42 -10.18 16.35 5.85
N ILE A 43 -9.90 17.51 6.45
CA ILE A 43 -8.88 17.67 7.50
C ILE A 43 -9.59 18.28 8.71
N TYR A 44 -9.53 17.61 9.86
CA TYR A 44 -10.17 18.03 11.13
C TYR A 44 -11.65 18.47 10.99
N GLY A 45 -12.44 17.77 10.16
CA GLY A 45 -13.86 18.07 9.97
C GLY A 45 -14.16 19.25 9.05
N ASN A 46 -13.15 19.82 8.38
CA ASN A 46 -13.36 20.82 7.33
C ASN A 46 -14.10 20.25 6.13
N LYS A 47 -14.74 21.15 5.36
CA LYS A 47 -15.41 20.77 4.11
C LYS A 47 -14.45 19.99 3.20
N PRO A 48 -14.88 18.83 2.65
CA PRO A 48 -14.04 18.06 1.75
C PRO A 48 -13.62 18.90 0.55
N LYS A 49 -12.32 18.87 0.22
CA LYS A 49 -11.76 19.47 -0.99
C LYS A 49 -11.32 18.38 -1.94
N GLU A 50 -11.62 18.55 -3.22
CA GLU A 50 -11.14 17.63 -4.25
C GLU A 50 -9.64 17.88 -4.52
N VAL A 51 -8.82 16.84 -4.41
CA VAL A 51 -7.36 16.90 -4.62
C VAL A 51 -6.87 15.71 -5.44
N SER A 52 -5.77 15.89 -6.16
CA SER A 52 -5.01 14.80 -6.79
C SER A 52 -4.24 13.98 -5.76
N TYR A 53 -3.86 12.74 -6.10
CA TYR A 53 -3.01 11.89 -5.25
C TYR A 53 -1.68 12.56 -4.88
N LYS A 54 -1.02 13.20 -5.85
CA LYS A 54 0.24 13.93 -5.61
C LYS A 54 0.09 15.04 -4.59
N LYS A 55 -0.87 15.94 -4.80
CA LYS A 55 -1.17 17.00 -3.83
C LYS A 55 -1.47 16.48 -2.43
N PHE A 56 -2.23 15.38 -2.32
CA PHE A 56 -2.47 14.72 -1.04
C PHE A 56 -1.16 14.23 -0.40
N LEU A 57 -0.31 13.53 -1.17
CA LEU A 57 0.96 13.02 -0.68
C LEU A 57 1.91 14.14 -0.22
N ASP A 58 1.99 15.21 -1.00
CA ASP A 58 2.79 16.38 -0.66
C ASP A 58 2.31 16.99 0.68
N GLU A 59 1.01 17.26 0.82
CA GLU A 59 0.40 17.77 2.06
C GLU A 59 0.57 16.79 3.25
N PHE A 60 0.52 15.48 2.99
CA PHE A 60 0.71 14.44 4.00
C PHE A 60 2.16 14.38 4.52
N LEU A 61 3.14 14.72 3.68
CA LEU A 61 4.56 14.63 4.00
C LEU A 61 5.20 15.95 4.48
N ASP A 62 4.57 17.10 4.20
CA ASP A 62 5.14 18.44 4.47
C ASP A 62 5.34 18.72 5.98
N GLY A 63 4.66 17.97 6.85
CA GLY A 63 4.85 18.03 8.30
C GLY A 63 4.08 19.14 9.00
N ASP A 64 3.27 19.92 8.27
CA ASP A 64 2.38 20.97 8.81
C ASP A 64 1.41 20.45 9.89
N TYR A 65 1.09 19.15 9.85
CA TYR A 65 0.22 18.47 10.81
C TYR A 65 0.99 17.72 11.91
N GLY A 66 2.31 17.93 12.01
CA GLY A 66 3.21 17.26 12.94
C GLY A 66 3.66 15.87 12.49
N ASN A 67 4.39 15.16 13.37
CA ASN A 67 5.01 13.86 13.04
C ASN A 67 4.07 12.65 13.15
N ASN A 68 2.85 12.83 13.68
CA ASN A 68 1.91 11.74 14.00
C ASN A 68 0.59 11.90 13.26
N VAL A 69 0.67 12.15 11.94
CA VAL A 69 -0.51 12.29 11.09
C VAL A 69 -1.15 10.93 10.86
N GLN A 70 -2.46 10.85 11.07
CA GLN A 70 -3.26 9.67 10.71
C GLN A 70 -4.28 10.05 9.65
N THR A 71 -4.40 9.20 8.64
CA THR A 71 -5.37 9.40 7.55
C THR A 71 -6.16 8.12 7.36
N VAL A 72 -7.48 8.27 7.30
CA VAL A 72 -8.42 7.19 6.99
C VAL A 72 -8.87 7.35 5.55
N ILE A 73 -8.79 6.25 4.78
CA ILE A 73 -9.26 6.22 3.39
C ILE A 73 -10.60 5.49 3.38
N GLU A 74 -11.67 6.23 3.09
CA GLU A 74 -13.05 5.72 3.04
C GLU A 74 -13.54 5.57 1.60
N GLY A 75 -14.50 4.67 1.39
CA GLY A 75 -15.13 4.46 0.09
C GLY A 75 -15.66 3.04 -0.10
N GLU A 76 -16.53 2.87 -1.08
CA GLU A 76 -17.16 1.58 -1.41
C GLU A 76 -16.15 0.51 -1.87
N SER A 77 -16.56 -0.76 -1.88
CA SER A 77 -15.73 -1.82 -2.45
C SER A 77 -15.41 -1.52 -3.92
N GLY A 78 -14.16 -1.70 -4.33
CA GLY A 78 -13.73 -1.37 -5.69
C GLY A 78 -13.44 0.11 -5.96
N SER A 79 -13.63 1.02 -5.00
CA SER A 79 -13.37 2.47 -5.18
C SER A 79 -11.89 2.87 -5.31
N GLY A 80 -10.97 1.91 -5.36
CA GLY A 80 -9.54 2.19 -5.50
C GLY A 80 -8.78 2.48 -4.20
N LYS A 81 -9.31 2.17 -3.01
CA LYS A 81 -8.62 2.41 -1.73
C LYS A 81 -7.23 1.76 -1.65
N SER A 82 -7.14 0.45 -1.94
CA SER A 82 -5.85 -0.26 -1.98
C SER A 82 -4.94 0.27 -3.10
N HIS A 83 -5.53 0.74 -4.20
CA HIS A 83 -4.78 1.36 -5.30
C HIS A 83 -4.10 2.65 -4.84
N LEU A 84 -4.82 3.52 -4.12
CA LEU A 84 -4.26 4.74 -3.56
C LEU A 84 -3.11 4.45 -2.58
N VAL A 85 -3.28 3.48 -1.68
CA VAL A 85 -2.22 3.08 -0.73
C VAL A 85 -0.98 2.57 -1.48
N GLN A 86 -1.17 1.72 -2.49
CA GLN A 86 -0.07 1.21 -3.31
C GLN A 86 0.60 2.34 -4.11
N TRP A 87 -0.17 3.31 -4.63
CA TRP A 87 0.38 4.49 -5.30
C TRP A 87 1.23 5.32 -4.34
N ILE A 88 0.72 5.63 -3.14
CA ILE A 88 1.45 6.37 -2.10
C ILE A 88 2.77 5.67 -1.77
N ARG A 89 2.73 4.35 -1.53
CA ARG A 89 3.93 3.55 -1.23
C ARG A 89 5.03 3.71 -2.29
N GLN A 90 4.67 3.77 -3.57
CA GLN A 90 5.63 3.92 -4.68
C GLN A 90 6.17 5.35 -4.81
N HIS A 91 5.40 6.35 -4.35
CA HIS A 91 5.73 7.77 -4.55
C HIS A 91 6.30 8.46 -3.29
N ILE A 92 6.30 7.81 -2.12
CA ILE A 92 7.02 8.32 -0.96
C ILE A 92 8.54 8.34 -1.30
N PRO A 93 9.21 9.50 -1.21
CA PRO A 93 10.63 9.59 -1.49
C PRO A 93 11.44 8.68 -0.58
N LYS A 94 12.31 7.86 -1.18
CA LYS A 94 13.31 7.09 -0.43
C LYS A 94 14.38 8.05 0.08
N ASN A 95 14.57 8.10 1.40
CA ASN A 95 15.68 8.83 2.00
C ASN A 95 16.29 7.97 3.12
N SER A 96 17.54 8.27 3.53
CA SER A 96 18.24 7.51 4.58
C SER A 96 17.57 7.59 5.95
N ASN A 97 16.65 8.54 6.14
CA ASN A 97 16.08 8.89 7.44
C ASN A 97 14.61 8.45 7.56
N LYS A 98 14.07 7.73 6.58
CA LYS A 98 12.66 7.31 6.51
C LYS A 98 12.56 5.87 6.05
N TYR A 99 11.87 5.07 6.86
CA TYR A 99 11.45 3.72 6.49
C TYR A 99 9.96 3.74 6.18
N VAL A 100 9.57 3.12 5.06
CA VAL A 100 8.17 2.95 4.67
C VAL A 100 7.80 1.49 4.89
N LEU A 101 6.96 1.22 5.87
CA LEU A 101 6.47 -0.11 6.18
C LEU A 101 5.06 -0.29 5.60
N ASN A 102 4.93 -1.18 4.62
CA ASN A 102 3.61 -1.60 4.12
C ASN A 102 3.11 -2.84 4.88
N ILE A 103 1.88 -2.77 5.39
CA ILE A 103 1.21 -3.86 6.12
C ILE A 103 0.02 -4.34 5.29
N PRO A 104 0.17 -5.45 4.53
CA PRO A 104 -0.91 -6.07 3.77
C PRO A 104 -2.10 -6.45 4.65
N LYS A 105 -3.30 -6.44 4.07
CA LYS A 105 -4.52 -6.90 4.78
C LYS A 105 -4.42 -8.34 5.31
N THR A 106 -3.64 -9.19 4.65
CA THR A 106 -3.42 -10.59 5.04
C THR A 106 -2.41 -10.77 6.18
N GLN A 107 -1.67 -9.72 6.57
CA GLN A 107 -0.59 -9.75 7.56
C GLN A 107 -0.77 -8.67 8.63
N THR A 108 -1.98 -8.52 9.14
CA THR A 108 -2.34 -7.51 10.15
C THR A 108 -2.14 -7.97 11.59
N ASN A 109 -1.77 -9.25 11.82
CA ASN A 109 -1.50 -9.73 13.17
C ASN A 109 -0.18 -9.14 13.71
N LEU A 110 -0.11 -8.96 15.04
CA LEU A 110 1.04 -8.33 15.70
C LEU A 110 2.36 -9.03 15.36
N HIS A 111 2.35 -10.37 15.32
CA HIS A 111 3.54 -11.16 14.97
C HIS A 111 4.06 -10.83 13.56
N GLY A 112 3.18 -10.76 12.57
CA GLY A 112 3.52 -10.44 11.18
C GLY A 112 4.05 -9.02 11.03
N VAL A 113 3.46 -8.06 11.73
CA VAL A 113 3.94 -6.67 11.77
C VAL A 113 5.32 -6.59 12.43
N LEU A 114 5.52 -7.26 13.56
CA LEU A 114 6.81 -7.32 14.25
C LEU A 114 7.88 -7.94 13.37
N LYS A 115 7.57 -9.04 12.68
CA LYS A 115 8.52 -9.67 11.74
C LYS A 115 8.97 -8.70 10.64
N LYS A 116 8.03 -7.97 10.02
CA LYS A 116 8.39 -6.96 9.02
C LYS A 116 9.24 -5.82 9.58
N LEU A 117 8.99 -5.39 10.81
CA LEU A 117 9.82 -4.37 11.48
C LEU A 117 11.24 -4.89 11.73
N ILE A 118 11.37 -6.16 12.14
CA ILE A 118 12.67 -6.80 12.34
C ILE A 118 13.43 -6.90 11.02
N ASP A 119 12.77 -7.27 9.92
CA ASP A 119 13.39 -7.40 8.60
C ASP A 119 14.00 -6.07 8.08
N LEU A 120 13.58 -4.91 8.63
CA LEU A 120 14.15 -3.59 8.31
C LEU A 120 15.41 -3.26 9.13
N LEU A 121 15.72 -4.02 10.17
CA LEU A 121 16.89 -3.78 11.02
C LEU A 121 18.18 -4.29 10.36
N PRO A 122 19.35 -3.76 10.76
CA PRO A 122 20.64 -4.37 10.44
C PRO A 122 20.73 -5.84 10.86
N SER A 123 21.43 -6.67 10.07
CA SER A 123 21.45 -8.13 10.23
C SER A 123 21.89 -8.62 11.61
N ASP A 124 22.79 -7.89 12.28
CA ASP A 124 23.23 -8.18 13.65
C ASP A 124 22.09 -8.03 14.67
N LYS A 125 21.22 -7.03 14.49
CA LYS A 125 20.04 -6.79 15.33
C LYS A 125 18.90 -7.75 15.01
N GLN A 126 18.78 -8.20 13.75
CA GLN A 126 17.74 -9.15 13.36
C GLN A 126 17.81 -10.45 14.18
N ILE A 127 19.01 -10.97 14.42
CA ILE A 127 19.21 -12.23 15.17
C ILE A 127 18.63 -12.11 16.59
N GLU A 128 18.93 -11.01 17.29
CA GLU A 128 18.45 -10.77 18.65
C GLU A 128 16.91 -10.72 18.72
N TYR A 129 16.27 -9.95 17.83
CA TYR A 129 14.83 -9.76 17.87
C TYR A 129 14.05 -10.97 17.35
N ASN A 130 14.58 -11.71 16.37
CA ASN A 130 13.98 -12.97 15.92
C ASN A 130 13.98 -14.02 17.03
N ALA A 131 15.06 -14.13 17.81
CA ALA A 131 15.10 -15.03 18.97
C ALA A 131 14.06 -14.65 20.05
N LYS A 132 13.84 -13.36 20.27
CA LYS A 132 12.80 -12.87 21.20
C LYS A 132 11.38 -13.16 20.69
N LEU A 133 11.14 -13.03 19.39
CA LEU A 133 9.86 -13.32 18.77
C LEU A 133 9.49 -14.81 18.91
N GLN A 134 10.44 -15.70 18.59
CA GLN A 134 10.23 -17.17 18.69
C GLN A 134 9.97 -17.66 20.12
N LYS A 135 10.65 -17.08 21.13
CA LYS A 135 10.40 -17.45 22.54
C LYS A 135 8.96 -17.17 22.98
N LYS A 136 8.30 -16.19 22.37
CA LYS A 136 6.91 -15.83 22.68
C LYS A 136 5.89 -16.77 22.06
N ASP A 137 6.24 -17.40 20.92
CA ASP A 137 5.38 -18.39 20.25
C ASP A 137 5.31 -19.74 20.99
N ILE A 138 6.32 -20.04 21.83
CA ILE A 138 6.40 -21.30 22.61
C ILE A 138 5.69 -21.15 23.99
N GLY A 139 5.32 -19.93 24.38
CA GLY A 139 4.70 -19.61 25.67
C GLY A 139 3.18 -19.44 25.64
N LEU A 140 2.50 -19.91 24.59
CA LEU A 140 1.05 -19.89 24.39
C LEU A 140 0.51 -21.32 24.27
#